data_AF-A0A494XYI6-F1
#
_entry.id   AF-A0A494XYI6-F1
#
_cell.length_a   1.000
_cell.length_b   1.000
_cell.length_c   1.000
_cell.angle_alpha   90.00
_cell.angle_beta   90.00
_cell.angle_gamma   90.00
#
_symmetry.space_group_name_H-M   'P 1'
#
loop_
_entity.id
_entity.type
_entity.pdbx_description
1 polymer ?
#
loop_
_entity_poly.entity_id
_entity_poly.type
_entity_poly.pdbx_seq_one_letter_code
_entity_poly.pdbx_strand_id
1 'polypeptide(L)'
;MERILVDFGVNIFETIAGISLILAIYRFPVMTYIPQILFAAVVMAQTSYLLREVLNQESITPLFMIAWIFVFLWLMFRVHYFYAFLMAITGFLGYILIEVSIVYLTRFLNYRIDVLTDFYAVKIIQLISSTITLLICITLLKKRIGFSFVPDRMREKVDFHGTNRLLLYVLIIGSLLASAIVFIYERGTTSLLLAFASAAFALYAIFYFALMKERSL
;
A
#
# COMPACT_ATOMS: atom_id res chain seq x y z
N MET A 1 14.69 16.63 -17.72
CA MET A 1 13.40 16.29 -18.38
C MET A 1 13.17 14.79 -18.44
N GLU A 2 14.13 14.00 -18.91
CA GLU A 2 14.01 12.52 -18.98
C GLU A 2 13.73 11.86 -17.62
N ARG A 3 14.52 12.17 -16.57
CA ARG A 3 14.31 11.61 -15.22
C ARG A 3 12.93 11.90 -14.64
N ILE A 4 12.37 13.08 -14.93
CA ILE A 4 11.03 13.49 -14.47
C ILE A 4 9.97 12.60 -15.12
N LEU A 5 10.07 12.38 -16.43
CA LEU A 5 9.13 11.52 -17.15
C LEU A 5 9.19 10.07 -16.66
N VAL A 6 10.40 9.57 -16.37
CA VAL A 6 10.59 8.23 -15.81
C VAL A 6 10.00 8.13 -14.40
N ASP A 7 10.31 9.06 -13.51
CA ASP A 7 9.77 9.08 -12.15
C ASP A 7 8.24 9.12 -12.16
N PHE A 8 7.67 10.05 -12.93
CA PHE A 8 6.22 10.23 -13.04
C PHE A 8 5.53 8.98 -13.61
N GLY A 9 6.07 8.41 -14.71
CA GLY A 9 5.50 7.21 -15.33
C GLY A 9 5.55 5.99 -14.42
N VAL A 10 6.66 5.78 -13.71
CA VAL A 10 6.80 4.67 -12.74
C VAL A 10 5.86 4.86 -11.56
N ASN A 11 5.76 6.07 -11.00
CA ASN A 11 4.84 6.37 -9.88
C ASN A 11 3.37 6.17 -10.27
N ILE A 12 2.97 6.49 -11.52
CA ILE A 12 1.63 6.18 -12.02
C ILE A 12 1.40 4.67 -12.03
N PHE A 13 2.35 3.91 -12.60
CA PHE A 13 2.23 2.45 -12.69
C PHE A 13 2.16 1.78 -11.31
N GLU A 14 3.00 2.25 -10.39
CA GLU A 14 3.02 1.86 -8.98
C GLU A 14 1.69 2.15 -8.29
N THR A 15 1.13 3.35 -8.49
CA THR A 15 -0.14 3.71 -7.86
C THR A 15 -1.30 2.87 -8.43
N ILE A 16 -1.33 2.62 -9.74
CA ILE A 16 -2.31 1.73 -10.36
C ILE A 16 -2.23 0.34 -9.74
N ALA A 17 -1.01 -0.21 -9.62
CA ALA A 17 -0.79 -1.52 -9.03
C ALA A 17 -1.25 -1.58 -7.57
N GLY A 18 -0.84 -0.60 -6.75
CA GLY A 18 -1.18 -0.53 -5.33
C GLY A 18 -2.69 -0.40 -5.08
N ILE A 19 -3.37 0.53 -5.75
CA ILE A 19 -4.83 0.70 -5.60
C ILE A 19 -5.57 -0.53 -6.11
N SER A 20 -5.14 -1.12 -7.23
CA SER A 20 -5.77 -2.34 -7.75
C SER A 20 -5.62 -3.51 -6.77
N LEU A 21 -4.45 -3.66 -6.14
CA LEU A 21 -4.23 -4.67 -5.10
C LEU A 21 -5.17 -4.45 -3.91
N ILE A 22 -5.30 -3.21 -3.41
CA ILE A 22 -6.21 -2.86 -2.31
C ILE A 22 -7.63 -3.33 -2.63
N LEU A 23 -8.15 -2.91 -3.78
CA LEU A 23 -9.49 -3.25 -4.20
C LEU A 23 -9.67 -4.77 -4.35
N ALA A 24 -8.67 -5.47 -4.92
CA ALA A 24 -8.71 -6.92 -5.07
C ALA A 24 -8.72 -7.68 -3.74
N ILE A 25 -7.92 -7.25 -2.75
CA ILE A 25 -7.88 -7.85 -1.40
C ILE A 25 -9.27 -7.81 -0.75
N TYR A 26 -10.04 -6.74 -0.99
CA TYR A 26 -11.38 -6.55 -0.44
C TYR A 26 -12.51 -6.87 -1.42
N ARG A 27 -12.22 -7.60 -2.50
CA ARG A 27 -13.18 -8.05 -3.53
C ARG A 27 -13.98 -6.92 -4.19
N PHE A 28 -13.47 -5.70 -4.21
CA PHE A 28 -14.08 -4.60 -4.98
C PHE A 28 -13.88 -4.84 -6.48
N PRO A 29 -14.86 -4.47 -7.33
CA PRO A 29 -14.78 -4.69 -8.77
C PRO A 29 -13.80 -3.73 -9.46
N VAL A 30 -12.51 -4.07 -9.47
CA VAL A 30 -11.41 -3.27 -10.04
C VAL A 30 -11.73 -2.76 -11.45
N MET A 31 -12.29 -3.61 -12.31
CA MET A 31 -12.61 -3.27 -13.70
C MET A 31 -13.67 -2.18 -13.85
N THR A 32 -14.54 -2.01 -12.85
CA THR A 32 -15.57 -0.95 -12.86
C THR A 32 -14.97 0.41 -12.49
N TYR A 33 -13.87 0.41 -11.75
CA TYR A 33 -13.26 1.62 -11.21
C TYR A 33 -11.98 2.06 -11.94
N ILE A 34 -11.72 1.57 -13.15
CA ILE A 34 -10.51 1.92 -13.93
C ILE A 34 -10.34 3.45 -14.07
N PRO A 35 -11.36 4.24 -14.44
CA PRO A 35 -11.21 5.70 -14.55
C PRO A 35 -10.77 6.36 -13.23
N GLN A 36 -11.35 5.91 -12.12
CA GLN A 36 -11.05 6.38 -10.77
C GLN A 36 -9.61 6.03 -10.39
N ILE A 37 -9.17 4.79 -10.66
CA ILE A 37 -7.80 4.34 -10.41
C ILE A 37 -6.79 5.18 -11.21
N LEU A 38 -7.06 5.43 -12.49
CA LEU A 38 -6.19 6.26 -13.34
C LEU A 38 -6.11 7.70 -12.83
N PHE A 39 -7.25 8.28 -12.44
CA PHE A 39 -7.28 9.62 -11.86
C PHE A 39 -6.47 9.71 -10.56
N ALA A 40 -6.67 8.77 -9.63
CA ALA A 40 -5.88 8.71 -8.40
C ALA A 40 -4.39 8.54 -8.67
N ALA A 41 -4.02 7.70 -9.65
CA ALA A 41 -2.62 7.48 -10.02
C ALA A 41 -1.93 8.75 -10.50
N VAL A 42 -2.60 9.56 -11.33
CA VAL A 42 -2.06 10.84 -11.80
C VAL A 42 -1.90 11.82 -10.65
N VAL A 43 -2.91 11.96 -9.77
CA VAL A 43 -2.86 12.89 -8.64
C VAL A 43 -1.78 12.50 -7.64
N MET A 44 -1.65 11.21 -7.32
CA MET A 44 -0.62 10.73 -6.40
C MET A 44 0.78 10.86 -6.98
N ALA A 45 0.98 10.53 -8.27
CA ALA A 45 2.27 10.72 -8.93
C ALA A 45 2.69 12.19 -8.95
N GLN A 46 1.75 13.09 -9.24
CA GLN A 46 2.00 14.54 -9.18
C GLN A 46 2.36 15.00 -7.76
N THR A 47 1.63 14.52 -6.74
CA THR A 47 1.91 14.88 -5.34
C THR A 47 3.28 14.34 -4.90
N SER A 48 3.63 13.12 -5.33
CA SER A 48 4.92 12.50 -5.04
C SER A 48 6.06 13.34 -5.61
N TYR A 49 5.93 13.73 -6.88
CA TYR A 49 6.89 14.62 -7.54
C TYR A 49 7.03 15.97 -6.81
N LEU A 50 5.92 16.61 -6.45
CA LEU A 50 5.94 17.88 -5.72
C LEU A 50 6.66 17.75 -4.37
N LEU A 51 6.37 16.70 -3.61
CA LEU A 51 6.97 16.50 -2.29
C LEU A 51 8.46 16.17 -2.38
N ARG A 52 8.86 15.28 -3.30
CA ARG A 52 10.25 14.82 -3.41
C ARG A 52 11.15 15.83 -4.11
N GLU A 53 10.76 16.32 -5.29
CA GLU A 53 11.64 17.09 -6.17
C GLU A 53 11.52 18.61 -5.99
N VAL A 54 10.32 19.11 -5.68
CA VAL A 54 10.09 20.56 -5.54
C VAL A 54 10.28 21.01 -4.10
N LEU A 55 9.74 20.25 -3.15
CA LEU A 55 9.78 20.59 -1.72
C LEU A 55 10.96 19.94 -0.97
N ASN A 56 11.66 18.97 -1.58
CA ASN A 56 12.75 18.20 -0.94
C ASN A 56 12.33 17.56 0.39
N GLN A 57 11.11 17.01 0.43
CA GLN A 57 10.46 16.41 1.60
C GLN A 57 10.24 14.91 1.39
N GLU A 58 11.30 14.18 1.08
CA GLU A 58 11.24 12.73 0.81
C GLU A 58 10.71 11.93 2.01
N SER A 59 11.16 12.24 3.23
CA SER A 59 10.82 11.50 4.45
C SER A 59 9.33 11.49 4.80
N ILE A 60 8.59 12.57 4.49
CA ILE A 60 7.15 12.66 4.77
C ILE A 60 6.28 12.22 3.60
N THR A 61 6.87 12.00 2.42
CA THR A 61 6.13 11.61 1.21
C THR A 61 5.26 10.38 1.42
N PRO A 62 5.73 9.29 2.07
CA PRO A 62 4.89 8.11 2.31
C PRO A 62 3.63 8.40 3.13
N LEU A 63 3.71 9.31 4.12
CA LEU A 63 2.56 9.69 4.94
C LEU A 63 1.47 10.38 4.10
N PHE A 64 1.87 11.29 3.21
CA PHE A 64 0.96 11.92 2.26
C PHE A 64 0.35 10.91 1.28
N MET A 65 1.12 9.91 0.84
CA MET A 65 0.60 8.85 -0.03
C MET A 65 -0.48 8.02 0.67
N ILE A 66 -0.27 7.62 1.93
CA ILE A 66 -1.29 6.91 2.71
C ILE A 66 -2.55 7.78 2.88
N ALA A 67 -2.37 9.06 3.18
CA ALA A 67 -3.48 10.00 3.33
C ALA A 67 -4.28 10.14 2.03
N TRP A 68 -3.61 10.21 0.87
CA TRP A 68 -4.27 10.21 -0.42
C TRP A 68 -5.05 8.93 -0.70
N ILE A 69 -4.45 7.77 -0.45
CA ILE A 69 -5.14 6.48 -0.61
C ILE A 69 -6.41 6.45 0.24
N PHE A 70 -6.33 6.88 1.51
CA PHE A 70 -7.49 6.98 2.39
C PHE A 70 -8.57 7.91 1.82
N VAL A 71 -8.19 9.12 1.39
CA VAL A 71 -9.13 10.10 0.83
C VAL A 71 -9.82 9.56 -0.44
N PHE A 72 -9.07 8.90 -1.32
CA PHE A 72 -9.63 8.29 -2.52
C PHE A 72 -10.60 7.16 -2.18
N LEU A 73 -10.21 6.24 -1.30
CA LEU A 73 -11.09 5.14 -0.86
C LEU A 73 -12.39 5.68 -0.24
N TRP A 74 -12.27 6.70 0.61
CA TRP A 74 -13.42 7.31 1.25
C TRP A 74 -14.33 8.06 0.28
N LEU A 75 -13.80 9.01 -0.49
CA LEU A 75 -14.62 9.92 -1.29
C LEU A 75 -14.95 9.38 -2.67
N MET A 76 -13.98 8.76 -3.34
CA MET A 76 -14.10 8.36 -4.74
C MET A 76 -14.67 6.95 -4.88
N PHE A 77 -14.19 6.00 -4.07
CA PHE A 77 -14.71 4.63 -4.02
C PHE A 77 -15.89 4.46 -3.06
N ARG A 78 -16.30 5.55 -2.38
CA ARG A 78 -17.48 5.59 -1.48
C ARG A 78 -17.45 4.56 -0.36
N VAL A 79 -16.24 4.19 0.09
CA VAL A 79 -16.04 3.30 1.24
C VAL A 79 -16.25 4.10 2.53
N HIS A 80 -16.88 3.50 3.54
CA HIS A 80 -17.01 4.15 4.84
C HIS A 80 -15.62 4.43 5.45
N TYR A 81 -15.42 5.59 6.08
CA TYR A 81 -14.11 6.08 6.52
C TYR A 81 -13.32 5.05 7.36
N PHE A 82 -13.99 4.30 8.25
CA PHE A 82 -13.33 3.26 9.04
C PHE A 82 -12.70 2.16 8.17
N TYR A 83 -13.44 1.65 7.19
CA TYR A 83 -12.94 0.63 6.28
C TYR A 83 -11.97 1.22 5.25
N ALA A 84 -12.16 2.47 4.82
CA ALA A 84 -11.21 3.15 3.94
C ALA A 84 -9.82 3.25 4.59
N PHE A 85 -9.76 3.53 5.89
CA PHE A 85 -8.51 3.57 6.63
C PHE A 85 -7.87 2.18 6.76
N LEU A 86 -8.67 1.16 7.07
CA LEU A 86 -8.21 -0.24 7.10
C LEU A 86 -7.64 -0.68 5.75
N MET A 87 -8.34 -0.39 4.66
CA MET A 87 -7.95 -0.69 3.29
C MET A 87 -6.68 0.06 2.88
N ALA A 88 -6.53 1.32 3.29
CA ALA A 88 -5.35 2.11 3.01
C ALA A 88 -4.09 1.52 3.69
N ILE A 89 -4.17 1.21 4.98
CA ILE A 89 -3.04 0.64 5.73
C ILE A 89 -2.68 -0.75 5.21
N THR A 90 -3.66 -1.62 5.00
CA THR A 90 -3.42 -2.98 4.50
C THR A 90 -2.77 -2.98 3.13
N GLY A 91 -3.28 -2.15 2.22
CA GLY A 91 -2.69 -1.95 0.90
C GLY A 91 -1.25 -1.49 0.96
N PHE A 92 -1.02 -0.42 1.73
CA PHE A 92 0.29 0.19 1.85
C PHE A 92 1.32 -0.78 2.45
N LEU A 93 0.97 -1.48 3.53
CA LEU A 93 1.83 -2.51 4.14
C LEU A 93 2.07 -3.69 3.18
N GLY A 94 1.03 -4.14 2.47
CA GLY A 94 1.15 -5.20 1.47
C GLY A 94 2.11 -4.84 0.34
N TYR A 95 2.01 -3.61 -0.17
CA TYR A 95 2.90 -3.12 -1.21
C TYR A 95 4.35 -2.97 -0.73
N ILE A 96 4.56 -2.34 0.43
CA ILE A 96 5.90 -2.21 1.03
C ILE A 96 6.55 -3.56 1.24
N LEU A 97 5.80 -4.57 1.69
CA LEU A 97 6.35 -5.91 1.88
C LEU A 97 6.85 -6.53 0.57
N ILE A 98 6.11 -6.33 -0.53
CA ILE A 98 6.55 -6.79 -1.85
C ILE A 98 7.82 -6.05 -2.27
N GLU A 99 7.85 -4.73 -2.14
CA GLU A 99 9.00 -3.89 -2.51
C GLU A 99 10.25 -4.23 -1.70
N VAL A 100 10.14 -4.27 -0.37
CA VAL A 100 11.24 -4.63 0.52
C VAL A 100 11.72 -6.05 0.27
N SER A 101 10.83 -7.00 -0.02
CA SER A 101 11.22 -8.37 -0.39
C SER A 101 12.11 -8.40 -1.64
N ILE A 102 11.77 -7.60 -2.66
CA ILE A 102 12.56 -7.48 -3.88
C ILE A 102 13.91 -6.84 -3.58
N VAL A 103 13.95 -5.74 -2.82
CA VAL A 103 15.21 -5.10 -2.39
C VAL A 103 16.13 -6.12 -1.69
N TYR A 104 15.57 -6.93 -0.79
CA TYR A 104 16.30 -7.99 -0.11
C TYR A 104 16.84 -9.05 -1.06
N LEU A 105 16.01 -9.53 -1.98
CA LEU A 105 16.41 -10.54 -2.97
C LEU A 105 17.53 -10.01 -3.87
N THR A 106 17.44 -8.76 -4.32
CA THR A 106 18.46 -8.12 -5.16
C THR A 106 19.78 -7.99 -4.41
N ARG A 107 19.76 -7.56 -3.14
CA ARG A 107 20.97 -7.47 -2.31
C ARG A 107 21.59 -8.83 -2.01
N PHE A 108 20.76 -9.86 -1.81
CA PHE A 108 21.23 -11.24 -1.60
C PHE A 108 21.93 -11.79 -2.84
N LEU A 109 21.39 -11.53 -4.03
CA LEU A 109 21.97 -11.98 -5.30
C LEU A 109 23.21 -11.18 -5.71
N ASN A 110 23.32 -9.91 -5.30
CA ASN A 110 24.42 -9.05 -5.72
C ASN A 110 24.85 -8.05 -4.62
N TYR A 111 25.74 -8.50 -3.73
CA TYR A 111 26.17 -7.78 -2.52
C TYR A 111 26.83 -6.40 -2.77
N ARG A 112 27.25 -6.10 -4.01
CA ARG A 112 28.01 -4.88 -4.35
C ARG A 112 27.18 -3.71 -4.87
N ILE A 113 25.89 -3.91 -5.17
CA ILE A 113 25.03 -2.84 -5.70
C ILE A 113 24.28 -2.21 -4.54
N ASP A 114 24.58 -0.95 -4.22
CA ASP A 114 23.72 -0.18 -3.32
C ASP A 114 22.51 0.37 -4.09
N VAL A 115 21.55 -0.53 -4.30
CA VAL A 115 20.37 -0.33 -5.13
C VAL A 115 19.47 0.82 -4.65
N LEU A 116 19.68 1.31 -3.44
CA LEU A 116 18.91 2.42 -2.85
C LEU A 116 19.47 3.81 -3.21
N THR A 117 20.68 3.89 -3.76
CA THR A 117 21.33 5.17 -4.07
C THR A 117 21.27 5.54 -5.55
N ASP A 118 21.10 4.55 -6.43
CA ASP A 118 20.93 4.78 -7.87
C ASP A 118 19.46 4.95 -8.23
N PHE A 119 19.12 6.14 -8.74
CA PHE A 119 17.80 6.50 -9.22
C PHE A 119 17.20 5.45 -10.16
N TYR A 120 17.97 4.99 -11.16
CA TYR A 120 17.43 4.04 -12.15
C TYR A 120 17.21 2.67 -11.53
N ALA A 121 18.08 2.25 -10.61
CA ALA A 121 17.95 0.99 -9.92
C ALA A 121 16.70 0.97 -9.00
N VAL A 122 16.45 2.05 -8.27
CA VAL A 122 15.20 2.22 -7.49
C VAL A 122 13.98 2.14 -8.40
N LYS A 123 13.99 2.84 -9.55
CA LYS A 123 12.85 2.83 -10.49
C LYS A 123 12.60 1.46 -11.11
N ILE A 124 13.66 0.68 -11.39
CA ILE A 124 13.53 -0.70 -11.86
C ILE A 124 12.91 -1.58 -10.77
N ILE A 125 13.35 -1.44 -9.51
CA ILE A 125 12.74 -2.16 -8.39
C ILE A 125 11.25 -1.84 -8.30
N GLN A 126 10.87 -0.56 -8.28
CA GLN A 126 9.47 -0.15 -8.21
C GLN A 126 8.64 -0.73 -9.36
N LEU A 127 9.18 -0.76 -10.58
CA LEU A 127 8.50 -1.33 -11.74
C LEU A 127 8.31 -2.85 -11.63
N ILE A 128 9.32 -3.57 -11.11
CA ILE A 128 9.22 -5.00 -10.81
C ILE A 128 8.18 -5.24 -9.70
N SER A 129 8.23 -4.48 -8.61
CA SER A 129 7.28 -4.53 -7.49
C SER A 129 5.84 -4.32 -7.95
N SER A 130 5.63 -3.31 -8.78
CA SER A 130 4.33 -2.99 -9.38
C SER A 130 3.82 -4.11 -10.29
N THR A 131 4.71 -4.71 -11.08
CA THR A 131 4.35 -5.84 -11.95
C THR A 131 3.95 -7.07 -11.13
N ILE A 132 4.72 -7.43 -10.11
CA ILE A 132 4.38 -8.55 -9.21
C ILE A 132 3.07 -8.26 -8.48
N THR A 133 2.87 -7.03 -8.03
CA THR A 133 1.64 -6.58 -7.38
C THR A 133 0.42 -6.77 -8.28
N LEU A 134 0.52 -6.39 -9.56
CA LEU A 134 -0.56 -6.62 -10.52
C LEU A 134 -0.81 -8.11 -10.79
N LEU A 135 0.23 -8.95 -10.86
CA LEU A 135 0.07 -10.39 -10.99
C LEU A 135 -0.65 -11.01 -9.78
N ILE A 136 -0.33 -10.55 -8.58
CA ILE A 136 -1.03 -10.94 -7.34
C ILE A 136 -2.49 -10.50 -7.43
N CYS A 137 -2.75 -9.24 -7.79
CA CYS A 137 -4.10 -8.71 -7.98
C CYS A 137 -4.92 -9.56 -8.97
N ILE A 138 -4.39 -9.87 -10.16
CA ILE A 138 -5.05 -10.72 -11.15
C ILE A 138 -5.34 -12.11 -10.58
N THR A 139 -4.42 -12.68 -9.81
CA THR A 139 -4.59 -13.98 -9.17
C THR A 139 -5.70 -13.96 -8.12
N LEU A 140 -5.76 -12.92 -7.29
CA LEU A 140 -6.81 -12.72 -6.29
C LEU A 140 -8.18 -12.59 -6.96
N LEU A 141 -8.29 -11.79 -8.02
CA LEU A 141 -9.52 -11.60 -8.79
C LEU A 141 -9.99 -12.91 -9.46
N LYS A 142 -9.08 -13.64 -10.12
CA LYS A 142 -9.41 -14.91 -10.79
C LYS A 142 -9.85 -15.99 -9.81
N LYS A 143 -9.18 -16.10 -8.66
CA LYS A 143 -9.51 -17.08 -7.62
C LYS A 143 -10.62 -16.62 -6.67
N ARG A 144 -11.12 -15.39 -6.83
CA ARG A 144 -12.08 -14.73 -5.92
C ARG A 144 -11.63 -14.79 -4.46
N ILE A 145 -10.32 -14.71 -4.21
CA ILE A 145 -9.73 -14.70 -2.87
C ILE A 145 -9.70 -13.27 -2.37
N GLY A 146 -10.26 -13.03 -1.19
CA GLY A 146 -10.32 -11.71 -0.57
C GLY A 146 -11.39 -11.66 0.52
N PHE A 147 -11.53 -10.50 1.12
CA PHE A 147 -12.48 -10.23 2.20
C PHE A 147 -13.75 -9.59 1.64
N SER A 148 -14.93 -10.05 2.06
CA SER A 148 -16.22 -9.49 1.65
C SER A 148 -16.92 -8.68 2.74
N PHE A 149 -16.39 -8.69 3.98
CA PHE A 149 -16.98 -7.96 5.09
C PHE A 149 -16.98 -6.43 4.94
N VAL A 150 -16.24 -5.87 3.97
CA VAL A 150 -16.23 -4.43 3.72
C VAL A 150 -17.40 -4.07 2.80
N PRO A 151 -18.38 -3.29 3.28
CA PRO A 151 -19.52 -2.91 2.47
C PRO A 151 -19.11 -1.94 1.37
N ASP A 152 -19.56 -2.25 0.15
CA ASP A 152 -19.37 -1.45 -1.08
C ASP A 152 -20.31 -0.22 -1.12
N ARG A 153 -21.00 0.08 0.00
CA ARG A 153 -22.00 1.15 0.11
C ARG A 153 -21.78 1.99 1.37
N MET A 154 -21.58 3.29 1.15
CA MET A 154 -21.31 4.32 2.16
C MET A 154 -22.35 4.44 3.30
N ARG A 155 -23.58 3.92 3.13
CA ARG A 155 -24.73 4.11 4.05
C ARG A 155 -24.94 2.98 5.06
N GLU A 156 -24.13 1.93 5.04
CA GLU A 156 -24.22 0.90 6.08
C GLU A 156 -23.62 1.42 7.39
N LYS A 157 -24.41 1.39 8.47
CA LYS A 157 -23.94 1.76 9.80
C LYS A 157 -22.91 0.73 10.25
N VAL A 158 -21.69 1.18 10.55
CA VAL A 158 -20.70 0.35 11.21
C VAL A 158 -21.06 0.31 12.69
N ASP A 159 -21.68 -0.79 13.14
CA ASP A 159 -21.88 -1.01 14.56
C ASP A 159 -20.53 -1.32 15.22
N PHE A 160 -20.09 -0.45 16.13
CA PHE A 160 -18.81 -0.54 16.85
C PHE A 160 -18.82 -1.54 18.02
N HIS A 161 -19.45 -2.70 17.83
CA HIS A 161 -19.53 -3.77 18.83
C HIS A 161 -18.60 -4.94 18.47
N GLY A 162 -17.92 -5.51 19.48
CA GLY A 162 -17.10 -6.73 19.36
C GLY A 162 -15.91 -6.61 18.41
N THR A 163 -15.91 -7.39 17.33
CA THR A 163 -14.81 -7.58 16.36
C THR A 163 -14.35 -6.27 15.69
N ASN A 164 -15.24 -5.28 15.55
CA ASN A 164 -14.89 -3.97 14.97
C ASN A 164 -13.99 -3.13 15.90
N ARG A 165 -14.13 -3.27 17.22
CA ARG A 165 -13.22 -2.63 18.20
C ARG A 165 -11.82 -3.26 18.13
N LEU A 166 -11.77 -4.54 17.83
CA LEU A 166 -10.52 -5.29 17.69
C LEU A 166 -9.78 -4.90 16.41
N LEU A 167 -10.49 -4.72 15.30
CA LEU A 167 -9.95 -4.11 14.06
C LEU A 167 -9.43 -2.69 14.29
N LEU A 168 -10.08 -1.91 15.17
CA LEU A 168 -9.61 -0.56 15.54
C LEU A 168 -8.28 -0.59 16.29
N TYR A 169 -8.10 -1.50 17.25
CA TYR A 169 -6.80 -1.69 17.93
C TYR A 169 -5.71 -2.11 16.95
N VAL A 170 -6.04 -2.97 16.01
CA VAL A 170 -5.12 -3.46 14.98
C VAL A 170 -4.73 -2.35 14.01
N LEU A 171 -5.65 -1.45 13.69
CA LEU A 171 -5.39 -0.22 12.94
C LEU A 171 -4.44 0.73 13.68
N ILE A 172 -4.65 0.94 14.99
CA ILE A 172 -3.77 1.77 15.82
C ILE A 172 -2.37 1.16 15.91
N ILE A 173 -2.28 -0.15 16.14
CA ILE A 173 -0.99 -0.85 16.22
C ILE A 173 -0.31 -0.88 14.85
N GLY A 174 -1.05 -1.16 13.77
CA GLY A 174 -0.53 -1.18 12.41
C GLY A 174 -0.02 0.18 11.94
N SER A 175 -0.70 1.27 12.30
CA SER A 175 -0.26 2.65 12.00
C SER A 175 0.97 3.05 12.82
N LEU A 176 1.05 2.67 14.10
CA LEU A 176 2.25 2.86 14.92
C LEU A 176 3.44 2.08 14.35
N LEU A 177 3.23 0.84 13.92
CA LEU A 177 4.28 0.02 13.29
C LEU A 177 4.71 0.59 11.94
N ALA A 178 3.78 1.02 11.09
CA ALA A 178 4.10 1.69 9.83
C ALA A 178 4.94 2.97 10.05
N SER A 179 4.59 3.76 11.07
CA SER A 179 5.34 4.97 11.43
C SER A 179 6.73 4.63 11.97
N ALA A 180 6.85 3.57 12.77
CA ALA A 180 8.14 3.07 13.26
C ALA A 180 9.02 2.55 12.11
N ILE A 181 8.44 1.87 11.12
CA ILE A 181 9.15 1.38 9.93
C ILE A 181 9.79 2.55 9.16
N VAL A 182 9.03 3.61 8.90
CA VAL A 182 9.54 4.82 8.22
C VAL A 182 10.70 5.44 9.01
N PHE A 183 10.57 5.56 10.33
CA PHE A 183 11.62 6.09 11.20
C PHE A 183 12.89 5.22 11.25
N ILE A 184 12.72 3.90 11.20
CA ILE A 184 13.80 2.92 11.24
C ILE A 184 14.53 2.85 9.89
N TYR A 185 13.83 3.06 8.78
CA TYR A 185 14.41 3.03 7.42
C TYR A 185 15.53 4.07 7.25
N GLU A 186 15.47 5.21 7.94
CA GLU A 186 16.51 6.24 7.88
C GLU A 186 17.84 5.86 8.57
N ARG A 187 17.90 4.74 9.33
CA ARG A 187 19.08 4.40 10.16
C ARG A 187 20.00 3.28 9.65
N GLY A 188 19.79 2.72 8.45
CA GLY A 188 20.77 1.82 7.79
C GLY A 188 20.27 0.41 7.42
N THR A 189 21.18 -0.56 7.27
CA THR A 189 20.87 -1.89 6.69
C THR A 189 20.32 -2.93 7.65
N THR A 190 20.75 -2.96 8.91
CA THR A 190 20.16 -3.80 9.98
C THR A 190 18.73 -3.39 10.32
N SER A 191 18.40 -2.13 10.03
CA SER A 191 17.10 -1.54 10.32
C SER A 191 16.02 -1.98 9.30
N LEU A 192 16.42 -2.34 8.07
CA LEU A 192 15.52 -2.87 7.04
C LEU A 192 14.89 -4.23 7.41
N LEU A 193 15.59 -5.08 8.17
CA LEU A 193 15.11 -6.45 8.44
C LEU A 193 14.05 -6.39 9.54
N LEU A 194 14.28 -5.51 10.51
CA LEU A 194 13.30 -5.14 11.53
C LEU A 194 12.09 -4.46 10.90
N ALA A 195 12.28 -3.58 9.90
CA ALA A 195 11.20 -2.96 9.16
C ALA A 195 10.35 -4.00 8.39
N PHE A 196 11.01 -4.96 7.73
CA PHE A 196 10.33 -6.06 7.05
C PHE A 196 9.54 -6.94 8.03
N ALA A 197 10.17 -7.38 9.13
CA ALA A 197 9.54 -8.24 10.12
C ALA A 197 8.33 -7.56 10.80
N SER A 198 8.44 -6.27 11.12
CA SER A 198 7.34 -5.50 11.70
C SER A 198 6.19 -5.28 10.72
N ALA A 199 6.49 -4.99 9.43
CA ALA A 199 5.46 -4.88 8.40
C ALA A 199 4.74 -6.21 8.18
N ALA A 200 5.48 -7.33 8.15
CA ALA A 200 4.95 -8.67 7.96
C ALA A 200 4.06 -9.07 9.14
N PHE A 201 4.51 -8.80 10.36
CA PHE A 201 3.73 -9.03 11.57
C PHE A 201 2.45 -8.20 11.61
N ALA A 202 2.53 -6.90 11.27
CA ALA A 202 1.37 -6.02 11.21
C ALA A 202 0.34 -6.50 10.18
N LEU A 203 0.79 -6.84 8.97
CA LEU A 203 -0.08 -7.35 7.92
C LEU A 203 -0.70 -8.70 8.30
N TYR A 204 0.08 -9.61 8.89
CA TYR A 204 -0.41 -10.88 9.40
C TYR A 204 -1.49 -10.68 10.46
N ALA A 205 -1.27 -9.78 11.43
CA ALA A 205 -2.26 -9.46 12.44
C ALA A 205 -3.54 -8.92 11.80
N ILE A 206 -3.43 -7.97 10.86
CA ILE A 206 -4.61 -7.43 10.16
C ILE A 206 -5.37 -8.53 9.41
N PHE A 207 -4.67 -9.38 8.67
CA PHE A 207 -5.29 -10.49 7.93
C PHE A 207 -5.92 -11.52 8.87
N TYR A 208 -5.29 -11.85 9.99
CA TYR A 208 -5.85 -12.75 10.99
C TYR A 208 -7.18 -12.22 11.55
N PHE A 209 -7.23 -10.94 11.92
CA PHE A 209 -8.45 -10.33 12.45
C PHE A 209 -9.51 -10.09 11.37
N ALA A 210 -9.10 -9.76 10.14
CA ALA A 210 -9.97 -9.70 8.98
C ALA A 210 -10.61 -11.07 8.68
N LEU A 211 -9.85 -12.16 8.76
CA LEU A 211 -10.37 -13.53 8.62
C LEU A 211 -11.34 -13.90 9.75
N MET A 212 -11.02 -13.50 10.99
CA MET A 212 -11.92 -13.71 12.12
C MET A 212 -13.25 -12.97 11.93
N LYS A 213 -13.19 -11.74 11.40
CA LYS A 213 -14.40 -10.96 11.05
C LYS A 213 -15.19 -11.62 9.92
N GLU A 214 -14.53 -12.07 8.86
CA GLU A 214 -15.17 -12.76 7.74
C GLU A 214 -15.89 -14.04 8.19
N ARG A 215 -15.30 -14.81 9.13
CA ARG A 215 -15.93 -16.01 9.70
C ARG A 215 -17.10 -15.73 10.64
N SER A 216 -17.26 -14.48 11.09
CA SER A 216 -18.35 -14.07 11.98
C SER A 216 -19.58 -13.52 11.24
N LEU A 217 -19.50 -13.43 9.91
CA LEU A 217 -20.62 -13.12 9.00
C LEU A 217 -21.34 -14.41 8.60
#